data_AF-A0A7X9ABU9-F1
#
_entry.id   AF-A0A7X9ABU9-F1
#
_cell.length_a   1.000
_cell.length_b   1.000
_cell.length_c   1.000
_cell.angle_alpha   90.00
_cell.angle_beta   90.00
_cell.angle_gamma   90.00
#
_symmetry.space_group_name_H-M   'P 1'
#
loop_
_entity.id
_entity.type
_entity.pdbx_description
1 polymer ?
#
loop_
_entity_poly.entity_id
_entity_poly.type
_entity_poly.pdbx_seq_one_letter_code
_entity_poly.pdbx_strand_id
1 'polypeptide(L)'
;MARKNHIPEDDGEDAVIDKKSKRRLAKSREQQQRTQNQPEPAPHDDTMSRVALFCQEQRWREALALCLKAIAKAREEGRADAVAGLSMAAHKVECSLRRQMAAAFIVKAQEMLKKEYLLDVC
;
A
#
# COMPACT_ATOMS: atom_id res chain seq x y z
N MET A 1 -17.68 -13.02 -61.94
CA MET A 1 -18.04 -12.75 -60.54
C MET A 1 -16.88 -12.06 -59.86
N ALA A 2 -16.98 -10.76 -59.58
CA ALA A 2 -16.06 -10.02 -58.71
C ALA A 2 -16.63 -8.62 -58.42
N ARG A 3 -16.36 -8.15 -57.18
CA ARG A 3 -16.52 -6.80 -56.62
C ARG A 3 -17.89 -6.46 -56.02
N LYS A 4 -17.99 -6.67 -54.70
CA LYS A 4 -18.92 -5.97 -53.81
C LYS A 4 -18.14 -4.86 -53.12
N ASN A 5 -18.66 -3.64 -53.21
CA ASN A 5 -18.09 -2.44 -52.63
C ASN A 5 -18.26 -2.41 -51.10
N HIS A 6 -17.26 -1.76 -50.51
CA HIS A 6 -17.07 -1.25 -49.15
C HIS A 6 -18.29 -0.57 -48.50
N ILE A 7 -18.58 -0.89 -47.23
CA ILE A 7 -18.75 0.02 -46.06
C ILE A 7 -18.58 -0.82 -44.76
N PRO A 8 -17.61 -0.57 -43.87
CA PRO A 8 -17.75 -0.87 -42.45
C PRO A 8 -18.18 0.41 -41.71
N GLU A 9 -19.31 0.31 -41.02
CA GLU A 9 -19.80 1.33 -40.10
C GLU A 9 -18.91 1.40 -38.85
N ASP A 10 -18.81 2.65 -38.42
CA ASP A 10 -18.37 3.21 -37.14
C ASP A 10 -18.57 2.31 -35.90
N ASP A 11 -17.46 1.82 -35.34
CA ASP A 11 -17.37 1.30 -33.97
C ASP A 11 -16.13 1.93 -33.30
N GLY A 12 -16.20 3.25 -33.10
CA GLY A 12 -15.11 4.09 -32.60
C GLY A 12 -14.90 4.09 -31.08
N GLU A 13 -15.75 3.43 -30.29
CA GLU A 13 -15.76 3.64 -28.83
C GLU A 13 -15.18 2.48 -27.99
N ASP A 14 -15.12 1.24 -28.51
CA ASP A 14 -14.67 0.08 -27.73
C ASP A 14 -13.14 -0.14 -27.74
N ALA A 15 -12.43 0.41 -28.74
CA ALA A 15 -10.98 0.22 -28.89
C ALA A 15 -10.12 1.03 -27.89
N VAL A 16 -10.69 2.09 -27.29
CA VAL A 16 -9.94 2.99 -26.40
C VAL A 16 -9.77 2.41 -24.99
N ILE A 17 -10.74 1.61 -24.53
CA ILE A 17 -10.73 0.99 -23.19
C ILE A 17 -9.65 -0.11 -23.13
N ASP A 18 -9.45 -0.86 -24.20
CA ASP A 18 -8.50 -1.97 -24.25
C ASP A 18 -7.02 -1.49 -24.25
N LYS A 19 -6.70 -0.38 -24.94
CA LYS A 19 -5.34 0.18 -24.96
C LYS A 19 -4.84 0.64 -23.58
N LYS A 20 -5.72 1.19 -22.74
CA LYS A 20 -5.37 1.68 -21.39
C LYS A 20 -5.10 0.52 -20.43
N SER A 21 -5.84 -0.57 -20.61
CA SER A 21 -5.72 -1.83 -19.87
C SER A 21 -4.42 -2.57 -20.21
N LYS A 22 -4.11 -2.67 -21.51
CA LYS A 22 -2.85 -3.25 -22.02
C LYS A 22 -1.61 -2.51 -21.53
N ARG A 23 -1.64 -1.18 -21.44
CA ARG A 23 -0.52 -0.38 -20.91
C ARG A 23 -0.28 -0.57 -19.40
N ARG A 24 -1.33 -0.83 -18.62
CA ARG A 24 -1.21 -1.16 -17.17
C ARG A 24 -0.63 -2.55 -16.96
N LEU A 25 -1.04 -3.53 -17.76
CA LEU A 25 -0.49 -4.90 -17.75
C LEU A 25 0.99 -4.94 -18.19
N ALA A 26 1.36 -4.15 -19.21
CA ALA A 26 2.75 -4.03 -19.64
C ALA A 26 3.65 -3.42 -18.54
N LYS A 27 3.21 -2.32 -17.89
CA LYS A 27 3.94 -1.74 -16.75
C LYS A 27 4.06 -2.70 -15.56
N SER A 28 3.02 -3.49 -15.28
CA SER A 28 3.07 -4.49 -14.21
C SER A 28 4.06 -5.62 -14.53
N ARG A 29 4.15 -6.04 -15.80
CA ARG A 29 5.10 -7.08 -16.24
C ARG A 29 6.55 -6.60 -16.23
N GLU A 30 6.81 -5.36 -16.64
CA GLU A 30 8.15 -4.77 -16.58
C GLU A 30 8.65 -4.61 -15.13
N GLN A 31 7.74 -4.29 -14.20
CA GLN A 31 8.06 -4.19 -12.78
C GLN A 31 8.33 -5.58 -12.15
N GLN A 32 7.60 -6.62 -12.58
CA GLN A 32 7.88 -8.00 -12.17
C GLN A 32 9.18 -8.55 -12.76
N GLN A 33 9.48 -8.27 -14.03
CA GLN A 33 10.71 -8.77 -14.67
C GLN A 33 11.99 -8.13 -14.12
N ARG A 34 11.95 -6.85 -13.67
CA ARG A 34 13.10 -6.24 -12.99
C ARG A 34 13.42 -6.86 -11.63
N THR A 35 12.47 -7.57 -11.01
CA THR A 35 12.66 -8.20 -9.70
C THR A 35 13.25 -9.61 -9.82
N GLN A 36 13.24 -10.22 -11.02
CA GLN A 36 13.58 -11.63 -11.22
C GLN A 36 15.06 -11.90 -11.57
N ASN A 37 15.86 -10.85 -11.82
CA ASN A 37 17.27 -10.96 -12.22
C ASN A 37 18.27 -10.52 -11.12
N GLN A 38 17.85 -10.43 -9.86
CA GLN A 38 18.82 -10.27 -8.76
C GLN A 38 19.18 -11.65 -8.16
N PRO A 39 20.46 -11.91 -7.88
CA PRO A 39 20.87 -13.11 -7.14
C PRO A 39 20.13 -13.13 -5.80
N GLU A 40 19.49 -14.26 -5.48
CA GLU A 40 18.77 -14.42 -4.22
C GLU A 40 19.70 -14.12 -3.03
N PRO A 41 19.40 -13.11 -2.19
CA PRO A 41 20.06 -13.01 -0.92
C PRO A 41 19.55 -14.16 -0.03
N ALA A 42 20.47 -14.68 0.79
CA ALA A 42 20.27 -15.68 1.85
C ALA A 42 18.95 -15.48 2.63
N PRO A 43 18.45 -16.48 3.39
CA PRO A 43 17.24 -16.35 4.21
C PRO A 43 17.51 -15.39 5.38
N HIS A 44 17.62 -14.11 5.06
CA HIS A 44 17.60 -13.03 6.01
C HIS A 44 16.14 -12.84 6.37
N ASP A 45 15.87 -12.95 7.66
CA ASP A 45 14.62 -12.57 8.28
C ASP A 45 14.36 -11.09 7.95
N ASP A 46 13.74 -10.84 6.80
CA ASP A 46 13.68 -9.53 6.18
C ASP A 46 12.83 -8.62 7.04
N THR A 47 13.47 -7.61 7.63
CA THR A 47 12.81 -6.64 8.50
C THR A 47 11.60 -6.01 7.81
N MET A 48 11.67 -5.76 6.50
CA MET A 48 10.56 -5.26 5.71
C MET A 48 9.41 -6.28 5.57
N SER A 49 9.70 -7.56 5.44
CA SER A 49 8.70 -8.63 5.42
C SER A 49 7.98 -8.72 6.77
N ARG A 50 8.70 -8.58 7.88
CA ARG A 50 8.11 -8.52 9.23
C ARG A 50 7.27 -7.27 9.44
N VAL A 51 7.72 -6.12 8.95
CA VAL A 51 6.91 -4.88 8.95
C VAL A 51 5.61 -5.08 8.15
N ALA A 52 5.69 -5.74 6.99
CA ALA A 52 4.52 -6.03 6.18
C ALA A 52 3.52 -6.95 6.89
N LEU A 53 4.00 -7.98 7.59
CA LEU A 53 3.15 -8.87 8.41
C LEU A 53 2.42 -8.08 9.52
N PHE A 54 3.12 -7.24 10.27
CA PHE A 54 2.47 -6.41 11.29
C PHE A 54 1.44 -5.43 10.69
N CYS A 55 1.68 -4.90 9.49
CA CYS A 55 0.68 -4.09 8.80
C CYS A 55 -0.57 -4.90 8.42
N GLN A 56 -0.41 -6.13 7.94
CA GLN A 56 -1.53 -7.04 7.61
C GLN A 56 -2.35 -7.39 8.85
N GLU A 57 -1.68 -7.57 10.00
CA GLU A 57 -2.29 -7.81 11.31
C GLU A 57 -2.90 -6.54 11.95
N GLN A 58 -2.84 -5.37 11.30
CA GLN A 58 -3.25 -4.07 11.84
C GLN A 58 -2.51 -3.64 13.12
N ARG A 59 -1.31 -4.19 13.33
CA ARG A 59 -0.43 -3.91 14.46
C ARG A 59 0.50 -2.74 14.14
N TRP A 60 -0.12 -1.59 13.89
CA TRP A 60 0.59 -0.41 13.36
C TRP A 60 1.63 0.15 14.34
N ARG A 61 1.42 0.00 15.66
CA ARG A 61 2.39 0.44 16.67
C ARG A 61 3.66 -0.39 16.62
N GLU A 62 3.51 -1.72 16.55
CA GLU A 62 4.64 -2.65 16.46
C GLU A 62 5.39 -2.51 15.14
N ALA A 63 4.65 -2.34 14.03
CA ALA A 63 5.23 -2.03 12.73
C ALA A 63 6.09 -0.77 12.77
N LEU A 64 5.57 0.33 13.36
CA LEU A 64 6.31 1.58 13.46
C LEU A 64 7.54 1.45 14.36
N ALA A 65 7.40 0.79 15.51
CA ALA A 65 8.51 0.55 16.43
C ALA A 65 9.63 -0.28 15.77
N LEU A 66 9.27 -1.29 14.97
CA LEU A 66 10.23 -2.08 14.22
C LEU A 66 10.95 -1.25 13.15
N CYS A 67 10.22 -0.41 12.39
CA CYS A 67 10.82 0.52 11.44
C CYS A 67 11.83 1.45 12.10
N LEU A 68 11.47 2.08 13.23
CA LEU A 68 12.36 3.01 13.94
C LEU A 68 13.64 2.33 14.44
N LYS A 69 13.52 1.11 15.00
CA LYS A 69 14.67 0.31 15.41
C LYS A 69 15.58 -0.04 14.23
N ALA A 70 14.98 -0.43 13.10
CA ALA A 70 15.71 -0.76 11.88
C ALA A 70 16.41 0.46 11.27
N ILE A 71 15.78 1.64 11.32
CA ILE A 71 16.39 2.91 10.90
C ILE A 71 17.63 3.22 11.75
N ALA A 72 17.53 3.07 13.08
CA ALA A 72 18.65 3.31 13.97
C ALA A 72 19.83 2.37 13.63
N LYS A 73 19.56 1.07 13.49
CA LYS A 73 20.56 0.08 13.10
C LYS A 73 21.17 0.38 11.72
N ALA A 74 20.36 0.72 10.73
CA ALA A 74 20.86 1.07 9.39
C ALA A 74 21.70 2.35 9.37
N ARG A 75 21.44 3.30 10.28
CA ARG A 75 22.28 4.50 10.47
C ARG A 75 23.63 4.15 11.08
N GLU A 76 23.65 3.29 12.09
CA GLU A 76 24.90 2.80 12.72
C GLU A 76 25.77 2.04 11.72
N GLU A 77 25.16 1.27 10.82
CA GLU A 77 25.84 0.51 9.78
C GLU A 77 26.19 1.34 8.53
N GLY A 78 25.87 2.64 8.50
CA GLY A 78 26.16 3.53 7.36
C GLY A 78 25.35 3.24 6.09
N ARG A 79 24.26 2.49 6.18
CA ARG A 79 23.42 2.08 5.03
C ARG A 79 22.37 3.15 4.69
N ALA A 80 22.80 4.23 4.03
CA ALA A 80 21.96 5.39 3.71
C ALA A 80 20.69 5.03 2.92
N ASP A 81 20.80 4.15 1.92
CA ASP A 81 19.65 3.73 1.10
C ASP A 81 18.59 2.98 1.93
N ALA A 82 19.04 2.11 2.85
CA ALA A 82 18.15 1.39 3.75
C ALA A 82 17.44 2.35 4.71
N VAL A 83 18.17 3.36 5.23
CA VAL A 83 17.59 4.41 6.08
C VAL A 83 16.50 5.17 5.34
N ALA A 84 16.74 5.57 4.08
CA ALA A 84 15.74 6.28 3.27
C ALA A 84 14.49 5.43 3.03
N GLY A 85 14.67 4.16 2.60
CA GLY A 85 13.56 3.24 2.36
C GLY A 85 12.73 2.97 3.61
N LEU A 86 13.39 2.69 4.74
CA LEU A 86 12.73 2.45 6.03
C LEU A 86 12.03 3.71 6.56
N SER A 87 12.59 4.90 6.35
CA SER A 87 11.97 6.17 6.75
C SER A 87 10.68 6.43 5.99
N MET A 88 10.66 6.15 4.68
CA MET A 88 9.43 6.23 3.87
C MET A 88 8.38 5.22 4.35
N ALA A 89 8.79 4.00 4.70
CA ALA A 89 7.88 3.00 5.24
C ALA A 89 7.31 3.44 6.60
N ALA A 90 8.15 3.94 7.51
CA ALA A 90 7.74 4.46 8.81
C ALA A 90 6.67 5.55 8.69
N HIS A 91 6.85 6.50 7.76
CA HIS A 91 5.87 7.57 7.54
C HIS A 91 4.50 7.03 7.10
N LYS A 92 4.47 6.02 6.21
CA LYS A 92 3.22 5.39 5.77
C LYS A 92 2.52 4.66 6.93
N VAL A 93 3.29 3.91 7.72
CA VAL A 93 2.77 3.20 8.89
C VAL A 93 2.20 4.19 9.92
N GLU A 94 2.91 5.29 10.18
CA GLU A 94 2.45 6.33 11.09
C GLU A 94 1.12 6.97 10.64
N CYS A 95 0.98 7.24 9.34
CA CYS A 95 -0.27 7.76 8.79
C CYS A 95 -1.47 6.81 9.02
N SER A 96 -1.25 5.50 8.85
CA SER A 96 -2.28 4.49 9.15
C SER A 96 -2.59 4.39 10.63
N LEU A 97 -1.57 4.43 11.50
CA LEU A 97 -1.74 4.41 12.95
C LEU A 97 -2.58 5.60 13.43
N ARG A 98 -2.28 6.81 12.95
CA ARG A 98 -3.05 8.02 13.31
C ARG A 98 -4.51 7.91 12.90
N ARG A 99 -4.78 7.37 11.70
CA ARG A 99 -6.16 7.12 11.23
C ARG A 99 -6.89 6.10 12.10
N GLN A 100 -6.24 5.00 12.46
CA GLN A 100 -6.83 4.00 13.37
C GLN A 100 -7.15 4.61 14.74
N MET A 101 -6.23 5.40 15.30
CA MET A 101 -6.43 6.07 16.58
C MET A 101 -7.58 7.08 16.53
N ALA A 102 -7.65 7.89 15.47
CA ALA A 102 -8.74 8.85 15.28
C ALA A 102 -10.09 8.16 15.15
N ALA A 103 -10.18 7.09 14.35
CA ALA A 103 -11.41 6.31 14.20
C ALA A 103 -11.85 5.70 15.54
N ALA A 104 -10.93 5.08 16.28
CA ALA A 104 -11.21 4.52 17.60
C ALA A 104 -11.69 5.59 18.59
N PHE A 105 -11.06 6.77 18.57
CA PHE A 105 -11.46 7.90 19.41
C PHE A 105 -12.87 8.39 19.07
N ILE A 106 -13.20 8.60 17.79
CA ILE A 106 -14.53 9.05 17.36
C ILE A 106 -15.60 8.05 17.79
N VAL A 107 -15.37 6.75 17.59
CA VAL A 107 -16.32 5.71 18.01
C VAL A 107 -16.52 5.75 19.52
N LYS A 108 -15.44 5.87 20.31
CA LYS A 108 -15.54 5.96 21.77
C LYS A 108 -16.23 7.23 22.24
N ALA A 109 -16.00 8.36 21.59
CA ALA A 109 -16.69 9.62 21.88
C ALA A 109 -18.18 9.52 21.58
N GLN A 110 -18.57 8.90 20.46
CA GLN A 110 -19.97 8.64 20.14
C GLN A 110 -20.65 7.69 21.14
N GLU A 111 -19.95 6.64 21.59
CA GLU A 111 -20.44 5.75 22.65
C GLU A 111 -20.67 6.50 23.97
N MET A 112 -19.76 7.40 24.33
CA MET A 112 -19.88 8.23 25.54
C MET A 112 -21.07 9.19 25.44
N LEU A 113 -21.19 9.92 24.34
CA LEU A 113 -22.31 10.84 24.11
C LEU A 113 -23.66 10.12 24.13
N LYS A 114 -23.77 8.92 23.54
CA LYS A 114 -25.00 8.11 23.61
C LYS A 114 -25.37 7.74 25.05
N LYS A 115 -24.39 7.44 25.90
CA LYS A 115 -24.64 7.15 27.32
C LYS A 115 -25.12 8.38 28.06
N GLU A 116 -24.51 9.54 27.83
CA GLU A 116 -24.95 10.80 28.46
C GLU A 116 -26.33 11.23 27.98
N TYR A 117 -26.62 11.11 26.68
CA TYR A 117 -27.97 11.37 26.14
C TYR A 117 -29.04 10.43 26.71
N LEU A 118 -28.68 9.21 27.13
CA LEU A 118 -29.60 8.31 27.82
C LEU A 118 -29.81 8.69 29.30
N LEU A 119 -28.90 9.48 29.89
CA LEU A 119 -29.00 9.96 31.26
C LEU A 119 -29.77 11.30 31.36
N ASP A 120 -29.75 12.13 30.31
CA ASP A 120 -30.41 13.44 30.25
C ASP A 120 -31.93 13.39 29.93
N VAL A 121 -32.50 12.23 29.61
CA VAL A 121 -33.91 12.07 29.19
C VAL A 121 -34.80 11.46 30.30
N CYS A 122 -34.38 11.55 31.57
CA CYS A 122 -35.16 11.11 32.73
C CYS A 122 -35.59 12.30 33.59
#